data_AF-A0A7X7V839-F1
#
_entry.id   AF-A0A7X7V839-F1
#
_cell.length_a   1.000
_cell.length_b   1.000
_cell.length_c   1.000
_cell.angle_alpha   90.00
_cell.angle_beta   90.00
_cell.angle_gamma   90.00
#
_symmetry.space_group_name_H-M   'P 1'
#
loop_
_entity.id
_entity.type
_entity.pdbx_description
1 polymer ?
#
loop_
_entity_poly.entity_id
_entity_poly.type
_entity_poly.pdbx_seq_one_letter_code
_entity_poly.pdbx_strand_id
1 'polypeptide(L)'
;MNEHEVELLRVRLAGLGRAWTPQDVAEALRGLGLVVSDAMVLYAVEALRRGSVGAGRLEPLLRLPGLTDVLVNGPGQVLMDRGHGL
;
A
#
# COMPACT_ATOMS: atom_id res chain seq x y z
N MET A 1 2.87 -1.06 17.28
CA MET A 1 3.47 -1.19 15.95
C MET A 1 3.92 0.20 15.50
N ASN A 2 5.16 0.35 15.06
CA ASN A 2 5.72 1.62 14.60
C ASN A 2 5.40 1.87 13.11
N GLU A 3 5.68 3.07 12.60
CA GLU A 3 5.42 3.43 11.19
C GLU A 3 6.18 2.53 10.21
N HIS A 4 7.41 2.11 10.56
CA HIS A 4 8.22 1.25 9.71
C HIS A 4 7.61 -0.14 9.54
N GLU A 5 7.08 -0.73 10.62
CA GLU A 5 6.38 -2.01 10.60
C GLU A 5 5.08 -1.95 9.79
N VAL A 6 4.33 -0.86 9.91
CA VAL A 6 3.13 -0.61 9.06
C VAL A 6 3.52 -0.57 7.59
N GLU A 7 4.65 0.06 7.26
CA GLU A 7 5.11 0.17 5.87
C GLU A 7 5.59 -1.18 5.32
N LEU A 8 6.35 -1.95 6.09
CA LEU A 8 6.72 -3.32 5.71
C LEU A 8 5.50 -4.21 5.47
N LEU A 9 4.49 -4.08 6.33
CA LEU A 9 3.22 -4.77 6.18
C LEU A 9 2.50 -4.34 4.89
N ARG A 10 2.47 -3.03 4.59
CA ARG A 10 1.83 -2.47 3.40
C ARG A 10 2.50 -2.96 2.12
N VAL A 11 3.84 -2.94 2.05
CA VAL A 11 4.61 -3.46 0.90
C VAL A 11 4.32 -4.94 0.67
N ARG A 12 4.29 -5.75 1.74
CA ARG A 12 4.03 -7.18 1.64
C ARG A 12 2.62 -7.49 1.14
N LEU A 13 1.62 -6.73 1.59
CA LEU A 13 0.22 -6.90 1.17
C LEU A 13 -0.01 -6.37 -0.26
N ALA A 14 0.68 -5.32 -0.68
CA ALA A 14 0.59 -4.80 -2.05
C ALA A 14 1.03 -5.84 -3.10
N GLY A 15 1.98 -6.71 -2.75
CA GLY A 15 2.44 -7.80 -3.62
C GLY A 15 1.40 -8.89 -3.89
N LEU A 16 0.24 -8.90 -3.21
CA LEU A 16 -0.80 -9.91 -3.42
C LEU A 16 -1.54 -9.77 -4.76
N GLY A 17 -1.49 -8.61 -5.41
CA GLY A 17 -2.22 -8.35 -6.66
C GLY A 17 -3.75 -8.41 -6.53
N ARG A 18 -4.28 -8.46 -5.30
CA ARG A 18 -5.71 -8.46 -4.96
C ARG A 18 -5.94 -7.64 -3.70
N ALA A 19 -7.22 -7.34 -3.41
CA ALA A 19 -7.58 -6.81 -2.10
C ALA A 19 -7.15 -7.79 -1.00
N TRP A 20 -6.53 -7.25 0.05
CA TRP A 20 -6.12 -8.00 1.23
C TRP A 20 -7.28 -8.14 2.21
N THR A 21 -7.22 -9.18 3.02
CA THR A 21 -8.17 -9.53 4.07
C THR A 21 -7.52 -9.39 5.46
N PRO A 22 -8.29 -9.35 6.55
CA PRO A 22 -7.73 -9.41 7.90
C PRO A 22 -6.85 -10.66 8.15
N GLN A 23 -7.14 -11.77 7.47
CA GLN A 23 -6.31 -12.97 7.55
C GLN A 23 -4.94 -12.77 6.90
N ASP A 24 -4.88 -12.12 5.73
CA ASP A 24 -3.60 -11.78 5.08
C ASP A 24 -2.75 -10.88 5.98
N VAL A 25 -3.37 -9.96 6.72
CA VAL A 25 -2.70 -9.10 7.70
C VAL A 25 -2.09 -9.94 8.83
N ALA A 26 -2.84 -10.88 9.40
CA ALA A 26 -2.36 -11.75 10.46
C ALA A 26 -1.19 -12.63 9.99
N GLU A 27 -1.26 -13.18 8.78
CA GLU A 27 -0.19 -13.97 8.16
C GLU A 27 1.06 -13.12 7.90
N ALA A 28 0.91 -11.91 7.38
CA ALA A 28 2.03 -11.01 7.13
C ALA A 28 2.70 -10.53 8.43
N LEU A 29 1.92 -10.20 9.47
CA LEU A 29 2.45 -9.89 10.81
C LEU A 29 3.25 -11.05 11.40
N ARG A 30 2.73 -12.28 11.28
CA ARG A 30 3.44 -13.49 11.70
C ARG A 30 4.75 -13.67 10.94
N GLY A 31 4.73 -13.44 9.62
CA GLY A 31 5.92 -13.50 8.76
C GLY A 31 6.97 -12.42 9.06
N LEU A 32 6.59 -11.33 9.74
CA LEU A 32 7.49 -10.27 10.21
C LEU A 32 8.03 -10.54 11.63
N GLY A 33 7.66 -11.67 12.26
CA GLY A 33 8.08 -12.00 13.63
C GLY A 33 7.37 -11.18 14.72
N LEU A 34 6.28 -10.49 14.37
CA LEU A 34 5.51 -9.70 15.32
C LEU A 34 4.52 -10.59 16.08
N VAL A 35 4.29 -10.27 17.36
CA VAL A 35 3.29 -10.97 18.18
C VAL A 35 1.91 -10.74 17.58
N VAL A 36 1.23 -11.83 17.23
CA VAL A 36 -0.11 -11.78 16.63
C VAL A 36 -1.15 -11.96 17.73
N SER A 37 -1.82 -10.87 18.08
CA SER A 37 -3.05 -10.85 18.88
C SER A 37 -4.17 -10.22 18.07
N ASP A 38 -5.43 -10.50 18.43
CA ASP A 38 -6.59 -9.91 17.76
C ASP A 38 -6.55 -8.37 17.79
N ALA A 39 -6.11 -7.79 18.91
CA ALA A 39 -5.91 -6.36 19.05
C ALA A 39 -4.83 -5.82 18.10
N MET A 40 -3.75 -6.57 17.89
CA MET A 40 -2.68 -6.18 16.96
C MET A 40 -3.15 -6.24 15.51
N VAL A 41 -3.90 -7.29 15.14
CA VAL A 41 -4.50 -7.41 13.80
C VAL A 41 -5.48 -6.28 13.55
N LEU A 42 -6.37 -5.98 14.50
CA LEU A 42 -7.34 -4.88 14.39
C LEU A 42 -6.62 -3.54 14.21
N TYR A 43 -5.63 -3.24 15.06
CA TYR A 43 -4.85 -2.01 14.94
C TYR A 43 -4.15 -1.90 13.57
N ALA A 44 -3.58 -3.00 13.06
CA ALA A 44 -2.92 -3.02 11.77
C ALA A 44 -3.91 -2.79 10.61
N VAL A 45 -5.07 -3.44 10.63
CA VAL A 45 -6.15 -3.22 9.64
C VAL A 45 -6.59 -1.76 9.63
N GLU A 46 -6.78 -1.15 10.80
CA GLU A 46 -7.17 0.26 10.90
C GLU A 46 -6.06 1.20 10.42
N ALA A 47 -4.80 0.94 10.78
CA ALA A 47 -3.65 1.72 10.32
C ALA A 47 -3.47 1.65 8.81
N LEU A 48 -3.66 0.47 8.22
CA LEU A 48 -3.66 0.30 6.77
C LEU A 48 -4.81 1.08 6.14
N ARG A 49 -6.05 0.91 6.62
CA ARG A 49 -7.23 1.63 6.10
C ARG A 49 -7.07 3.15 6.12
N ARG A 50 -6.51 3.72 7.18
CA ARG A 50 -6.25 5.17 7.26
C ARG A 50 -5.32 5.68 6.16
N GLY A 51 -4.37 4.85 5.69
CA GLY A 51 -3.44 5.20 4.62
C GLY A 51 -3.78 4.60 3.25
N SER A 52 -4.88 3.86 3.11
CA SER A 52 -5.26 3.12 1.90
C SER A 52 -6.39 3.78 1.10
N VAL A 53 -6.86 4.96 1.49
CA VAL A 53 -7.84 5.71 0.71
C VAL A 53 -7.11 6.62 -0.28
N GLY A 54 -7.45 6.50 -1.57
CA GLY A 54 -6.77 7.19 -2.66
C GLY A 54 -5.37 6.62 -2.97
N ALA A 55 -4.65 7.26 -3.88
CA ALA A 55 -3.28 6.89 -4.25
C ALA A 55 -2.20 7.62 -3.43
N GLY A 56 -2.55 8.08 -2.22
CA GLY A 56 -1.64 8.79 -1.32
C GLY A 56 -1.02 10.02 -1.99
N ARG A 57 0.32 10.10 -2.02
CA ARG A 57 1.04 11.20 -2.67
C ARG A 57 0.77 11.31 -4.17
N LEU A 58 0.31 10.24 -4.81
CA LEU A 58 -0.04 10.23 -6.24
C LEU A 58 -1.48 10.70 -6.50
N GLU A 59 -2.32 10.81 -5.48
CA GLU A 59 -3.72 11.23 -5.61
C GLU A 59 -3.90 12.57 -6.38
N PRO A 60 -3.06 13.61 -6.19
CA PRO A 60 -3.15 14.82 -6.99
C PRO A 60 -2.83 14.59 -8.47
N LEU A 61 -1.96 13.64 -8.79
CA LEU A 61 -1.60 13.31 -10.18
C LEU A 61 -2.76 12.63 -10.88
N LEU A 62 -3.49 11.75 -10.19
CA LEU A 62 -4.67 11.06 -10.75
C LEU A 62 -5.81 12.00 -11.15
N ARG A 63 -5.76 13.27 -10.71
CA ARG A 63 -6.70 14.32 -11.15
C ARG A 63 -6.26 15.06 -12.41
N LEU A 64 -5.06 14.81 -12.93
CA LEU A 64 -4.56 15.45 -14.14
C LEU A 64 -5.38 14.98 -15.36
N PRO A 65 -5.96 15.92 -16.14
CA PRO A 65 -6.71 15.56 -17.33
C PRO A 65 -5.86 14.76 -18.32
N GLY A 66 -6.40 13.62 -18.75
CA GLY A 66 -5.77 12.74 -19.72
C GLY A 66 -4.66 11.85 -19.19
N LEU A 67 -4.36 11.85 -17.88
CA LEU A 67 -3.41 10.88 -17.30
C LEU A 67 -4.03 9.47 -17.32
N THR A 68 -3.31 8.50 -17.86
CA THR A 68 -3.75 7.09 -17.91
C THR A 68 -2.98 6.24 -16.91
N ASP A 69 -1.66 6.44 -16.80
CA ASP A 69 -0.78 5.56 -16.04
C ASP A 69 0.29 6.35 -15.28
N VAL A 70 0.66 5.84 -14.10
CA VAL A 70 1.80 6.34 -13.31
C VAL A 70 2.68 5.15 -12.93
N LEU A 71 3.91 5.12 -13.44
CA LEU A 71 4.91 4.08 -13.14
C LEU A 71 5.94 4.63 -12.16
N VAL A 72 6.07 4.00 -10.98
CA VAL A 72 7.06 4.36 -9.96
C VAL A 72 8.07 3.22 -9.82
N ASN A 73 9.31 3.45 -10.28
CA ASN A 73 10.42 2.51 -10.14
C ASN A 73 11.45 2.95 -9.08
N GLY A 74 11.19 4.07 -8.40
CA GLY A 74 12.03 4.59 -7.32
C GLY A 74 11.80 6.08 -7.06
N PRO A 75 12.43 6.65 -6.03
CA PRO A 75 12.21 8.04 -5.59
C PRO A 75 12.58 9.11 -6.63
N GLY A 76 13.38 8.76 -7.64
CA GLY A 76 13.73 9.63 -8.78
C GLY A 76 13.23 9.13 -10.13
N GLN A 77 12.48 8.03 -10.17
CA GLN A 77 12.01 7.41 -11.41
C GLN A 77 10.50 7.23 -11.35
N VAL A 78 9.80 8.33 -11.69
CA VAL A 78 8.34 8.39 -11.80
C VAL A 78 8.00 8.82 -13.22
N LEU A 79 7.37 7.93 -13.98
CA LEU A 79 6.90 8.19 -15.34
C LEU A 79 5.38 8.33 -15.36
N MET A 80 4.87 9.16 -16.28
CA MET A 80 3.44 9.42 -16.46
C MET A 80 3.08 9.26 -17.93
N ASP A 81 1.99 8.53 -18.23
CA ASP A 81 1.43 8.40 -19.57
C ASP A 81 0.09 9.12 -19.71
N ARG A 82 -0.17 9.62 -20.91
CA ARG A 82 -1.44 10.24 -21.30
C ARG A 82 -2.17 9.48 -22.42
N GLY A 83 -2.02 8.16 -22.44
CA GLY A 83 -2.62 7.28 -23.46
C GLY A 83 -1.80 7.14 -24.74
N HIS A 84 -0.51 7.48 -24.71
CA HIS A 84 0.42 7.29 -25.82
C HIS A 84 1.38 6.12 -25.59
N GLY A 85 1.32 5.47 -24.43
CA GLY A 85 2.26 4.45 -23.99
C GLY A 85 3.50 5.05 -23.33
N LEU A 86 4.08 4.27 -22.40
CA LEU A 86 5.41 4.50 -21.82
C LEU A 86 6.51 3.76 -22.60
#